data_AF-A0A815Q6J6-F1
#
_entry.id   AF-A0A815Q6J6-F1
#
_cell.length_a   1.000
_cell.length_b   1.000
_cell.length_c   1.000
_cell.angle_alpha   90.00
_cell.angle_beta   90.00
_cell.angle_gamma   90.00
#
_symmetry.space_group_name_H-M   'P 1'
#
loop_
_entity.id
_entity.type
_entity.pdbx_description
1 polymer ?
#
loop_
_entity_poly.entity_id
_entity_poly.type
_entity_poly.pdbx_seq_one_letter_code
_entity_poly.pdbx_strand_id
1 'polypeptide(L)'
;MEEYNITTLDVIREYTRQDGEKYAFPDASNSIFDYNENWIVQVRARDEGPTINAYFVKMDLNLVGKKEDIVVEFHLLPNVHWLCTMTYDMKTKRVLATWQYGSINNNLVMLYMDPYTSEFSNVNLLFETPDLWTVEFIKAIFDERTRQILFLIQHQSEETFHVKNWMMFVEFDTMNVTGKKQVKTIPEMADWEYFILQ
;
A
#
# COMPACT_ATOMS: atom_id res chain seq x y z
N MET A 1 -7.24 -31.12 2.54
CA MET A 1 -7.45 -30.03 3.51
C MET A 1 -6.32 -30.16 4.50
N GLU A 2 -5.20 -29.51 4.23
CA GLU A 2 -4.10 -29.44 5.19
C GLU A 2 -4.57 -28.55 6.35
N GLU A 3 -4.73 -29.17 7.51
CA GLU A 3 -4.96 -28.46 8.76
C GLU A 3 -3.74 -27.57 9.02
N TYR A 4 -3.96 -26.26 9.03
CA TYR A 4 -2.93 -25.31 9.45
C TYR A 4 -2.40 -25.74 10.82
N ASN A 5 -1.08 -25.96 10.90
CA ASN A 5 -0.38 -26.23 12.15
C ASN A 5 -0.71 -25.10 13.14
N ILE A 6 -1.06 -25.44 14.38
CA ILE A 6 -1.44 -24.52 15.46
C ILE A 6 -0.41 -23.37 15.61
N THR A 7 0.86 -23.62 15.31
CA THR A 7 1.92 -22.60 15.28
C THR A 7 1.66 -21.48 14.26
N THR A 8 1.12 -21.80 13.08
CA THR A 8 0.76 -20.80 12.05
C THR A 8 -0.45 -19.97 12.48
N LEU A 9 -1.40 -20.56 13.21
CA LEU A 9 -2.55 -19.86 13.79
C LEU A 9 -2.13 -18.91 14.92
N ASP A 10 -1.20 -19.33 15.79
CA ASP A 10 -0.67 -18.47 16.86
C ASP A 10 0.12 -17.31 16.28
N VAL A 11 0.94 -17.56 15.24
CA VAL A 11 1.60 -16.51 14.44
C VAL A 11 0.55 -15.59 13.83
N ILE A 12 -0.43 -16.09 13.06
CA ILE A 12 -1.47 -15.24 12.46
C ILE A 12 -2.19 -14.41 13.53
N ARG A 13 -2.55 -14.98 14.68
CA ARG A 13 -3.19 -14.27 15.80
C ARG A 13 -2.27 -13.22 16.44
N GLU A 14 -1.00 -13.52 16.64
CA GLU A 14 0.02 -12.60 17.17
C GLU A 14 0.32 -11.44 16.20
N TYR A 15 0.32 -11.71 14.89
CA TYR A 15 0.60 -10.73 13.83
C TYR A 15 -0.64 -9.94 13.39
N THR A 16 -1.86 -10.51 13.53
CA THR A 16 -3.13 -9.82 13.21
C THR A 16 -3.79 -9.15 14.41
N ARG A 17 -3.40 -9.50 15.65
CA ARG A 17 -3.88 -8.96 16.94
C ARG A 17 -5.40 -8.72 16.98
N GLN A 18 -6.14 -9.82 16.86
CA GLN A 18 -7.62 -9.85 16.94
C GLN A 18 -8.15 -9.72 18.39
N ASP A 19 -7.38 -9.16 19.32
CA ASP A 19 -7.76 -8.86 20.69
C ASP A 19 -8.34 -7.44 20.81
N GLY A 20 -9.57 -7.38 21.33
CA GLY A 20 -10.58 -6.32 21.12
C GLY A 20 -10.30 -4.90 21.59
N GLU A 21 -9.05 -4.52 21.90
CA GLU A 21 -8.72 -3.16 22.36
C GLU A 21 -7.60 -2.47 21.57
N LYS A 22 -6.88 -3.13 20.64
CA LYS A 22 -5.73 -2.49 19.98
C LYS A 22 -5.50 -2.95 18.54
N TYR A 23 -6.14 -2.27 17.57
CA TYR A 23 -5.57 -2.16 16.22
C TYR A 23 -4.31 -1.28 16.30
N ALA A 24 -3.17 -1.85 16.66
CA ALA A 24 -1.90 -1.13 16.69
C ALA A 24 -1.08 -1.49 15.45
N PHE A 25 -1.25 -0.75 14.35
CA PHE A 25 -0.40 -0.89 13.16
C PHE A 25 -0.06 0.51 12.61
N PRO A 26 1.20 0.99 12.73
CA PRO A 26 1.48 2.41 12.49
C PRO A 26 1.73 2.84 11.04
N ASP A 27 1.90 1.96 10.04
CA ASP A 27 2.24 2.43 8.67
C ASP A 27 1.51 1.66 7.56
N ALA A 28 0.82 2.42 6.70
CA ALA A 28 0.17 2.02 5.44
C ALA A 28 -0.59 0.67 5.45
N SER A 29 -1.92 0.72 5.62
CA SER A 29 -2.81 -0.41 5.30
C SER A 29 -3.60 -0.14 4.02
N ASN A 30 -3.65 -1.13 3.13
CA ASN A 30 -4.56 -1.12 1.98
C ASN A 30 -5.50 -2.30 2.12
N SER A 31 -6.79 -2.03 2.31
CA SER A 31 -7.84 -3.04 2.39
C SER A 31 -8.71 -2.96 1.14
N ILE A 32 -8.87 -4.08 0.45
CA ILE A 32 -9.74 -4.20 -0.72
C ILE A 32 -10.73 -5.33 -0.49
N PHE A 33 -11.99 -5.06 -0.81
CA PHE A 33 -13.01 -6.09 -0.85
C PHE A 33 -13.04 -6.73 -2.23
N ASP A 34 -12.55 -7.97 -2.33
CA ASP A 34 -12.66 -8.80 -3.52
C ASP A 34 -14.04 -9.45 -3.59
N TYR A 35 -14.95 -8.76 -4.26
CA TYR A 35 -16.33 -9.20 -4.41
C TYR A 35 -16.47 -10.45 -5.30
N ASN A 36 -15.50 -10.76 -6.17
CA ASN A 36 -15.57 -11.96 -7.01
C ASN A 36 -15.36 -13.22 -6.16
N GLU A 37 -14.60 -13.10 -5.08
CA GLU A 37 -14.24 -14.21 -4.23
C GLU A 37 -14.85 -14.09 -2.81
N ASN A 38 -15.58 -12.98 -2.55
CA ASN A 38 -16.17 -12.59 -1.27
C ASN A 38 -15.14 -12.48 -0.13
N TRP A 39 -13.98 -11.91 -0.45
CA TRP A 39 -12.83 -11.84 0.44
C TRP A 39 -12.45 -10.40 0.77
N ILE A 40 -11.86 -10.19 1.95
CA ILE A 40 -11.11 -8.97 2.22
C ILE A 40 -9.63 -9.29 2.07
N VAL A 41 -8.98 -8.60 1.15
CA VAL A 41 -7.53 -8.63 0.98
C VAL A 41 -6.94 -7.41 1.67
N GLN A 42 -5.90 -7.63 2.48
CA GLN A 42 -5.16 -6.56 3.12
C GLN A 42 -3.67 -6.72 2.89
N VAL A 43 -3.01 -5.63 2.52
CA VAL A 43 -1.55 -5.54 2.59
C VAL A 43 -1.20 -4.57 3.71
N ARG A 44 -0.35 -5.02 4.64
CA ARG A 44 0.02 -4.28 5.86
C ARG A 44 1.54 -4.24 5.98
N ALA A 45 2.13 -3.13 6.44
CA ALA A 45 3.54 -3.06 6.79
C ALA A 45 3.74 -2.95 8.31
N ARG A 46 4.86 -3.48 8.83
CA ARG A 46 5.23 -3.39 10.25
C ARG A 46 6.75 -3.27 10.40
N ASP A 47 7.18 -2.36 11.27
CA ASP A 47 8.56 -2.30 11.76
C ASP A 47 8.79 -3.41 12.80
N GLU A 48 9.77 -4.26 12.51
CA GLU A 48 10.15 -5.40 13.34
C GLU A 48 11.63 -5.35 13.76
N GLY A 49 12.25 -4.16 13.76
CA GLY A 49 13.63 -3.96 14.17
C GLY A 49 14.52 -3.55 12.99
N PRO A 50 15.53 -4.34 12.57
CA PRO A 50 16.42 -3.90 11.49
C PRO A 50 15.74 -3.82 10.11
N THR A 51 14.49 -4.28 9.99
CA THR A 51 13.78 -4.48 8.73
C THR A 51 12.30 -4.14 8.89
N ILE A 52 11.70 -3.58 7.84
CA ILE A 52 10.25 -3.50 7.71
C ILE A 52 9.80 -4.75 6.95
N ASN A 53 8.69 -5.35 7.38
CA ASN A 53 8.06 -6.50 6.72
C ASN A 53 6.67 -6.09 6.26
N ALA A 54 6.25 -6.61 5.10
CA ALA A 54 4.86 -6.51 4.66
C ALA A 54 4.16 -7.87 4.75
N TYR A 55 2.84 -7.81 4.86
CA TYR A 55 2.00 -8.97 5.06
C TYR A 55 0.82 -8.88 4.11
N PHE A 56 0.66 -9.90 3.27
CA PHE A 56 -0.57 -10.12 2.54
C PHE A 56 -1.47 -11.02 3.37
N VAL A 57 -2.68 -10.55 3.65
CA VAL A 57 -3.68 -11.25 4.44
C VAL A 57 -4.95 -11.34 3.64
N LYS A 58 -5.55 -12.51 3.61
CA LYS A 58 -6.80 -12.77 2.92
C LYS A 58 -7.79 -13.38 3.88
N MET A 59 -8.95 -12.74 3.97
CA MET A 59 -10.01 -13.10 4.92
C MET A 59 -11.27 -13.50 4.17
N ASP A 60 -11.84 -14.66 4.53
CA ASP A 60 -13.11 -15.15 3.97
C ASP A 60 -14.29 -14.71 4.83
N LEU A 61 -15.10 -13.79 4.30
CA LEU A 61 -16.26 -13.26 5.01
C LEU A 61 -17.35 -14.30 5.27
N ASN A 62 -17.38 -15.41 4.52
CA ASN A 62 -18.33 -16.49 4.77
C ASN A 62 -18.12 -17.21 6.11
N LEU A 63 -16.94 -17.02 6.73
CA LEU A 63 -16.55 -17.62 8.00
C LEU A 63 -16.90 -16.76 9.21
N VAL A 64 -17.35 -15.52 9.00
CA VAL A 64 -17.77 -14.61 10.08
C VAL A 64 -18.91 -15.25 10.88
N GLY A 65 -18.73 -15.31 12.21
CA GLY A 65 -19.70 -15.94 13.13
C GLY A 65 -19.73 -17.47 13.08
N LYS A 66 -18.94 -18.12 12.20
CA LYS A 66 -18.80 -19.57 12.11
C LYS A 66 -17.46 -20.07 12.65
N LYS A 67 -16.42 -19.25 12.57
CA LYS A 67 -15.09 -19.52 13.10
C LYS A 67 -14.58 -18.33 13.90
N GLU A 68 -13.68 -18.61 14.84
CA GLU A 68 -12.98 -17.58 15.60
C GLU A 68 -12.02 -16.77 14.73
N ASP A 69 -11.45 -17.39 13.69
CA ASP A 69 -10.59 -16.73 12.71
C ASP A 69 -11.15 -16.95 11.30
N ILE A 70 -11.08 -15.89 10.50
CA ILE A 70 -11.57 -15.84 9.12
C ILE A 70 -10.43 -15.68 8.12
N VAL A 71 -9.18 -15.57 8.57
CA VAL A 71 -7.99 -15.57 7.71
C VAL A 71 -7.84 -16.94 7.05
N VAL A 72 -7.75 -16.94 5.73
CA VAL A 72 -7.61 -18.17 4.92
C VAL A 72 -6.26 -18.27 4.22
N GLU A 73 -5.60 -17.13 3.97
CA GLU A 73 -4.24 -17.08 3.43
C GLU A 73 -3.44 -15.95 4.10
N PHE A 74 -2.15 -16.21 4.32
CA PHE A 74 -1.19 -15.29 4.93
C PHE A 74 0.17 -15.48 4.26
N HIS A 75 0.72 -14.41 3.69
CA HIS A 75 2.04 -14.42 3.06
C HIS A 75 2.90 -13.27 3.62
N LEU A 76 4.11 -13.62 4.06
CA LEU A 76 5.13 -12.67 4.51
C LEU A 76 5.94 -12.18 3.30
N LEU A 77 6.10 -10.87 3.24
CA LEU A 77 6.92 -10.14 2.28
C LEU A 77 8.11 -9.55 3.07
N PRO A 78 9.25 -10.27 3.15
CA PRO A 78 10.32 -9.91 4.04
C PRO A 78 11.18 -8.77 3.48
N ASN A 79 11.79 -7.98 4.37
CA ASN A 79 12.76 -6.92 4.02
C ASN A 79 12.20 -5.90 3.04
N VAL A 80 10.91 -5.59 3.13
CA VAL A 80 10.38 -4.43 2.43
C VAL A 80 11.05 -3.23 3.08
N HIS A 81 11.65 -2.34 2.32
CA HIS A 81 12.26 -1.14 2.88
C HIS A 81 11.14 -0.12 3.18
N TRP A 82 11.36 1.17 2.96
CA TRP A 82 10.35 2.20 3.20
C TRP A 82 9.21 2.13 2.15
N LEU A 83 8.24 1.25 2.37
CA LEU A 83 6.99 1.22 1.61
C LEU A 83 6.12 2.41 2.00
N CYS A 84 5.74 3.21 1.00
CA CYS A 84 4.94 4.41 1.23
C CYS A 84 3.44 4.15 0.96
N THR A 85 3.10 3.37 -0.07
CA THR A 85 1.72 2.96 -0.38
C THR A 85 1.70 1.58 -1.02
N MET A 86 0.55 0.93 -0.95
CA MET A 86 0.26 -0.33 -1.61
C MET A 86 -1.15 -0.26 -2.19
N THR A 87 -1.33 -0.75 -3.41
CA THR A 87 -2.62 -0.82 -4.11
C THR A 87 -2.76 -2.22 -4.67
N TYR A 88 -3.68 -3.01 -4.11
CA TYR A 88 -3.99 -4.33 -4.66
C TYR A 88 -4.93 -4.22 -5.87
N ASP A 89 -4.74 -5.05 -6.88
CA ASP A 89 -5.63 -5.15 -8.03
C ASP A 89 -6.25 -6.54 -8.09
N MET A 90 -7.57 -6.61 -7.92
CA MET A 90 -8.31 -7.86 -7.92
C MET A 90 -8.24 -8.60 -9.26
N LYS A 91 -8.01 -7.89 -10.37
CA LYS A 91 -7.95 -8.51 -11.70
C LYS A 91 -6.64 -9.25 -11.92
N THR A 92 -5.51 -8.62 -11.62
CA THR A 92 -4.18 -9.22 -11.82
C THR A 92 -3.66 -9.94 -10.58
N LYS A 93 -4.33 -9.77 -9.42
CA LYS A 93 -3.93 -10.28 -8.11
C LYS A 93 -2.54 -9.77 -7.68
N ARG A 94 -2.08 -8.66 -8.26
CA ARG A 94 -0.80 -8.00 -7.96
C ARG A 94 -1.02 -6.80 -7.05
N VAL A 95 0.05 -6.42 -6.36
CA VAL A 95 0.10 -5.16 -5.59
C VAL A 95 1.01 -4.20 -6.33
N LEU A 96 0.52 -2.99 -6.66
CA LEU A 96 1.41 -1.88 -7.01
C LEU A 96 1.79 -1.17 -5.73
N ALA A 97 3.09 -1.13 -5.42
CA ALA A 97 3.63 -0.46 -4.26
C ALA A 97 4.46 0.76 -4.66
N THR A 98 4.55 1.74 -3.77
CA THR A 98 5.49 2.84 -3.88
C THR A 98 6.55 2.75 -2.79
N TRP A 99 7.80 3.05 -3.12
CA TRP A 99 8.96 2.88 -2.24
C TRP A 99 9.92 4.08 -2.38
N GLN A 100 10.49 4.58 -1.28
CA GLN A 100 11.68 5.44 -1.26
C GLN A 100 12.94 4.69 -0.80
N TYR A 101 14.05 4.81 -1.51
CA TYR A 101 15.31 4.10 -1.24
C TYR A 101 16.08 4.60 0.01
N GLY A 102 15.42 5.34 0.91
CA GLY A 102 16.04 5.91 2.10
C GLY A 102 16.94 7.11 1.80
N SER A 103 17.74 7.51 2.79
CA SER A 103 18.42 8.83 2.87
C SER A 103 19.47 9.14 1.80
N ILE A 104 19.83 8.18 0.94
CA ILE A 104 20.78 8.39 -0.17
C ILE A 104 20.05 8.83 -1.44
N ASN A 105 18.80 8.39 -1.62
CA ASN A 105 17.99 8.72 -2.78
C ASN A 105 16.51 8.76 -2.36
N ASN A 106 15.98 9.97 -2.20
CA ASN A 106 14.61 10.21 -1.79
C ASN A 106 13.62 10.11 -2.96
N ASN A 107 14.06 9.70 -4.15
CA ASN A 107 13.15 9.45 -5.26
C ASN A 107 12.12 8.39 -4.87
N LEU A 108 10.89 8.67 -5.27
CA LEU A 108 9.78 7.75 -5.10
C LEU A 108 9.70 6.87 -6.34
N VAL A 109 9.79 5.57 -6.17
CA VAL A 109 9.58 4.57 -7.22
C VAL A 109 8.28 3.81 -7.02
N MET A 110 7.78 3.26 -8.11
CA MET A 110 6.71 2.27 -8.17
C MET A 110 7.29 0.92 -8.54
N LEU A 111 6.67 -0.14 -8.04
CA LEU A 111 7.04 -1.51 -8.36
C LEU A 111 5.85 -2.44 -8.13
N TYR A 112 5.82 -3.54 -8.86
CA TYR A 112 4.88 -4.62 -8.58
C TYR A 112 5.43 -5.56 -7.52
N MET A 113 4.54 -6.00 -6.64
CA MET A 113 4.76 -7.09 -5.72
C MET A 113 3.78 -8.20 -6.05
N ASP A 114 4.31 -9.41 -6.16
CA ASP A 114 3.49 -10.62 -6.16
C ASP A 114 3.29 -11.07 -4.69
N PRO A 115 2.04 -11.04 -4.19
CA PRO A 115 1.78 -11.40 -2.80
C PRO A 115 2.01 -12.88 -2.49
N TYR A 116 2.05 -13.76 -3.49
CA TYR A 116 2.17 -15.21 -3.32
C TYR A 116 3.63 -15.68 -3.37
N THR A 117 4.47 -15.04 -4.18
CA THR A 117 5.89 -15.38 -4.34
C THR A 117 6.82 -14.46 -3.56
N SER A 118 6.30 -13.33 -3.08
CA SER A 118 7.08 -12.24 -2.48
C SER A 118 8.13 -11.64 -3.41
N GLU A 119 7.96 -11.82 -4.72
CA GLU A 119 8.86 -11.28 -5.73
C GLU A 119 8.48 -9.84 -6.11
N PHE A 120 9.53 -9.03 -6.32
CA PHE A 120 9.43 -7.66 -6.80
C PHE A 120 9.74 -7.60 -8.29
N SER A 121 8.97 -6.82 -9.05
CA SER A 121 9.21 -6.61 -10.48
C SER A 121 8.89 -5.19 -10.94
N ASN A 122 9.44 -4.82 -12.10
CA ASN A 122 9.12 -3.60 -12.83
C ASN A 122 9.26 -2.33 -11.98
N VAL A 123 10.45 -2.07 -11.47
CA VAL A 123 10.74 -0.81 -10.76
C VAL A 123 10.74 0.34 -11.75
N ASN A 124 9.88 1.34 -11.53
CA ASN A 124 9.76 2.55 -12.34
C ASN A 124 9.75 3.80 -11.47
N LEU A 125 10.29 4.91 -11.97
CA LEU A 125 10.32 6.17 -11.25
C LEU A 125 8.93 6.81 -11.24
N LEU A 126 8.39 7.10 -10.05
CA LEU A 126 7.16 7.89 -9.90
C LEU A 126 7.49 9.36 -9.82
N PHE A 127 8.42 9.73 -8.96
CA PHE A 127 8.71 11.13 -8.68
C PHE A 127 10.17 11.34 -8.27
N GLU A 128 10.84 12.24 -8.99
CA GLU A 128 12.14 12.77 -8.58
C GLU A 128 11.94 13.87 -7.54
N THR A 129 12.49 13.68 -6.34
CA THR A 129 12.47 14.69 -5.29
C THR A 129 13.63 15.67 -5.50
N PRO A 130 13.37 16.97 -5.74
CA PRO A 130 14.44 17.97 -5.69
C PRO A 130 14.98 18.10 -4.26
N ASP A 131 16.27 18.42 -4.13
CA ASP A 131 16.90 18.93 -2.90
C ASP A 131 16.76 18.07 -1.63
N LEU A 132 16.90 16.74 -1.73
CA LEU A 132 16.83 15.81 -0.58
C LEU A 132 15.49 15.84 0.18
N TRP A 133 14.39 16.26 -0.44
CA TRP A 133 13.10 16.32 0.26
C TRP A 133 12.53 14.94 0.54
N THR A 134 12.12 14.72 1.79
CA THR A 134 11.50 13.47 2.23
C THR A 134 9.99 13.52 1.92
N VAL A 135 9.43 12.37 1.51
CA VAL A 135 7.97 12.25 1.35
C VAL A 135 7.40 12.00 2.74
N GLU A 136 6.68 12.99 3.26
CA GLU A 136 6.05 12.91 4.58
C GLU A 136 4.75 12.12 4.53
N PHE A 137 4.02 12.26 3.43
CA PHE A 137 2.73 11.60 3.26
C PHE A 137 2.48 11.28 1.80
N ILE A 138 1.94 10.09 1.57
CA ILE A 138 1.41 9.70 0.27
C ILE A 138 0.13 8.89 0.43
N LYS A 139 -0.86 9.17 -0.41
CA LYS A 139 -2.09 8.40 -0.55
C LYS A 139 -2.23 7.93 -1.99
N ALA A 140 -2.65 6.69 -2.18
CA ALA A 140 -3.01 6.12 -3.47
C ALA A 140 -4.52 5.90 -3.54
N ILE A 141 -5.15 6.31 -4.64
CA ILE A 141 -6.57 6.06 -4.92
C ILE A 141 -6.65 5.37 -6.28
N PHE A 142 -7.17 4.15 -6.31
CA PHE A 142 -7.25 3.34 -7.51
C PHE A 142 -8.65 3.34 -8.11
N ASP A 143 -8.78 3.73 -9.38
CA ASP A 143 -9.97 3.51 -10.18
C ASP A 143 -9.79 2.25 -11.04
N GLU A 144 -10.43 1.17 -10.61
CA GLU A 144 -10.39 -0.13 -11.29
C GLU A 144 -10.99 -0.09 -12.71
N ARG A 145 -11.92 0.83 -12.99
CA ARG A 145 -12.62 0.88 -14.28
C ARG A 145 -11.71 1.43 -15.37
N THR A 146 -11.02 2.52 -15.08
CA THR A 146 -10.08 3.17 -16.01
C THR A 146 -8.66 2.62 -15.86
N ARG A 147 -8.41 1.81 -14.83
CA ARG A 147 -7.08 1.30 -14.45
C ARG A 147 -6.07 2.41 -14.22
N GLN A 148 -6.53 3.48 -13.55
CA GLN A 148 -5.70 4.63 -13.18
C GLN A 148 -5.56 4.73 -11.67
N ILE A 149 -4.37 5.09 -11.22
CA ILE A 149 -4.10 5.45 -9.82
C ILE A 149 -3.83 6.94 -9.74
N LEU A 150 -4.51 7.60 -8.80
CA LEU A 150 -4.18 8.93 -8.35
C LEU A 150 -3.30 8.84 -7.10
N PHE A 151 -2.06 9.32 -7.21
CA PHE A 151 -1.19 9.54 -6.08
C PHE A 151 -1.30 10.99 -5.60
N LEU A 152 -1.54 11.16 -4.30
CA LEU A 152 -1.47 12.43 -3.59
C LEU A 152 -0.21 12.40 -2.75
N ILE A 153 0.76 13.27 -3.05
CA ILE A 153 2.09 13.24 -2.43
C ILE A 153 2.35 14.57 -1.75
N GLN A 154 2.71 14.53 -0.48
CA GLN A 154 3.14 15.68 0.30
C GLN A 154 4.61 15.50 0.68
N HIS A 155 5.38 16.54 0.45
CA HIS A 155 6.81 16.60 0.73
C HIS A 155 7.09 17.81 1.61
N GLN A 156 8.07 17.67 2.49
CA GLN A 156 8.57 18.78 3.29
C GLN A 156 10.06 18.95 3.05
N SER A 157 10.48 20.20 2.85
CA SER A 157 11.90 20.56 2.90
C SER A 157 12.39 20.45 4.33
N GLU A 158 13.44 19.67 4.57
CA GLU A 158 14.06 19.55 5.90
C GLU A 158 14.68 20.88 6.37
N GLU A 159 15.18 21.71 5.46
CA GLU A 159 15.85 22.97 5.79
C GLU A 159 14.89 24.15 6.01
N THR A 160 13.83 24.23 5.22
CA THR A 160 12.93 25.40 5.19
C THR A 160 11.54 25.12 5.76
N PHE A 161 11.25 23.86 6.08
CA PHE A 161 9.91 23.37 6.45
C PHE A 161 8.81 23.69 5.43
N HIS A 162 9.19 24.11 4.21
CA HIS A 162 8.22 24.36 3.15
C HIS A 162 7.60 23.06 2.68
N VAL A 163 6.26 23.03 2.66
CA VAL A 163 5.48 21.90 2.18
C VAL A 163 5.14 22.10 0.71
N LYS A 164 5.36 21.07 -0.11
CA LYS A 164 4.82 20.99 -1.48
C LYS A 164 3.94 19.76 -1.62
N ASN A 165 2.83 19.97 -2.32
CA ASN A 165 1.82 18.96 -2.58
C ASN A 165 1.76 18.66 -4.08
N TRP A 166 1.65 17.38 -4.44
CA TRP A 166 1.57 16.91 -5.81
C TRP A 166 0.42 15.94 -5.99
N MET A 167 -0.19 16.02 -7.17
CA MET A 167 -1.11 15.02 -7.68
C MET A 167 -0.48 14.39 -8.92
N MET A 168 -0.49 13.06 -8.98
CA MET A 168 0.04 12.31 -10.11
C MET A 168 -0.96 11.24 -10.55
N PHE A 169 -1.26 11.21 -11.84
CA PHE A 169 -2.04 10.14 -12.47
C PHE A 169 -1.08 9.14 -13.08
N VAL A 170 -1.31 7.88 -12.77
CA VAL A 170 -0.50 6.76 -13.26
C VAL A 170 -1.42 5.70 -13.84
N GLU A 171 -1.09 5.22 -15.03
CA GLU A 171 -1.70 4.00 -15.56
C GLU A 171 -1.19 2.80 -14.77
N PHE A 172 -2.10 2.03 -14.17
CA PHE A 172 -1.72 0.88 -13.34
C PHE A 172 -0.81 -0.06 -14.13
N ASP A 173 -1.28 -0.53 -15.28
CA ASP A 173 -0.65 -1.63 -16.03
C ASP A 173 0.76 -1.29 -16.54
N THR A 174 0.96 -0.05 -17.00
CA THR A 174 2.20 0.42 -17.63
C THR A 174 3.12 1.16 -16.66
N MET A 175 2.60 1.59 -15.51
CA MET A 175 3.24 2.53 -14.59
C MET A 175 3.60 3.89 -15.22
N ASN A 176 2.98 4.25 -16.34
CA ASN A 176 3.23 5.54 -16.99
C ASN A 176 2.53 6.67 -16.25
N VAL A 177 3.27 7.72 -15.94
CA VAL A 177 2.71 8.97 -15.42
C VAL A 177 2.02 9.72 -16.57
N THR A 178 0.70 9.79 -16.54
CA THR A 178 -0.12 10.46 -17.57
C THR A 178 -0.50 11.89 -17.18
N GLY A 179 -0.36 12.26 -15.92
CA GLY A 179 -0.59 13.61 -15.44
C GLY A 179 0.20 13.92 -14.18
N LYS A 180 0.69 15.16 -14.05
CA LYS A 180 1.40 15.66 -12.88
C LYS A 180 1.00 17.12 -12.64
N LYS A 181 0.56 17.44 -11.42
CA LYS A 181 0.17 18.79 -11.04
C LYS A 181 0.64 19.12 -9.63
N GLN A 182 1.27 20.27 -9.45
CA GLN A 182 1.55 20.80 -8.11
C GLN A 182 0.29 21.48 -7.57
N VAL A 183 -0.01 21.21 -6.31
CA VAL A 183 -1.20 21.70 -5.60
C VAL A 183 -0.76 22.70 -4.54
N LYS A 184 -1.53 23.78 -4.36
CA LYS A 184 -1.13 24.88 -3.48
C LYS A 184 -1.66 24.69 -2.06
N THR A 185 -2.75 23.95 -1.86
CA THR A 185 -3.40 23.84 -0.55
C THR A 185 -3.87 22.42 -0.25
N ILE A 186 -3.90 22.04 1.04
CA ILE A 186 -4.34 20.72 1.53
C ILE A 186 -5.82 20.41 1.20
N PRO A 187 -6.76 21.37 1.21
CA PRO A 187 -8.14 21.11 0.78
C PRO A 187 -8.28 20.61 -0.67
N GLU A 188 -7.36 21.00 -1.57
CA GLU A 188 -7.33 20.46 -2.94
C GLU A 188 -6.84 19.01 -3.01
N MET A 189 -6.29 18.47 -1.90
CA MET A 189 -5.94 17.05 -1.74
C MET A 189 -7.08 16.22 -1.13
N ALA A 190 -8.19 16.85 -0.73
CA ALA A 190 -9.36 16.15 -0.22
C ALA A 190 -10.22 15.60 -1.38
N ASP A 191 -10.01 14.32 -1.67
CA ASP A 191 -10.99 13.31 -2.14
C ASP A 191 -11.96 13.64 -3.32
N TRP A 192 -11.86 12.79 -4.36
CA TRP A 192 -12.82 12.54 -5.46
C TRP A 192 -13.12 13.65 -6.46
N GLU A 193 -13.10 14.94 -6.11
CA GLU A 193 -13.50 16.01 -7.03
C GLU A 193 -12.66 16.03 -8.32
N TYR A 194 -11.40 15.60 -8.27
CA TYR A 194 -10.53 15.55 -9.45
C TYR A 194 -10.79 14.41 -10.43
N PHE A 195 -11.44 13.32 -10.02
CA PHE A 195 -11.89 12.30 -10.99
C PHE A 195 -13.08 12.80 -11.81
N ILE A 196 -13.79 13.82 -11.31
CA ILE A 196 -15.02 14.36 -11.90
C ILE A 196 -14.74 15.55 -12.84
N LEU A 197 -13.59 16.22 -12.68
CA LEU A 197 -13.23 17.43 -13.42
C LEU A 197 -12.50 17.21 -14.76
N GLN A 198 -12.42 15.97 -15.24
CA GLN A 198 -11.92 15.64 -16.59
C GLN A 198 -13.07 15.44 -17.59
#